data_AF-A0A0F8Z4Z2-F1
#
_entry.id   AF-A0A0F8Z4Z2-F1
#
_cell.length_a   1.000
_cell.length_b   1.000
_cell.length_c   1.000
_cell.angle_alpha   90.00
_cell.angle_beta   90.00
_cell.angle_gamma   90.00
#
_symmetry.space_group_name_H-M   'P 1'
#
loop_
_entity.id
_entity.type
_entity.pdbx_description
1 polymer ?
#
loop_
_entity_poly.entity_id
_entity_poly.type
_entity_poly.pdbx_seq_one_letter_code
_entity_poly.pdbx_strand_id
1 'polypeptide(L)'
;MGCWNWKSKEERLKLGKTAACLRDTEGLKWRQVTERLKLNNHSMAIGYYETYKEALMIAKNRMELEQIEEFAKRFGIERGYVWLFENGFEHRVPEEVREKIENAKLKDAFKGKGGMNWREKN
;
A
#
# COMPACT_ATOMS: atom_id res chain seq x y z
N MET A 1 37.10 -5.45 -0.38
CA MET A 1 36.36 -5.37 0.90
C MET A 1 35.23 -4.36 0.75
N GLY A 2 34.00 -4.77 1.00
CA GLY A 2 32.83 -3.89 0.90
C GLY A 2 31.55 -4.68 1.11
N CYS A 3 31.42 -5.36 2.24
CA CYS A 3 30.13 -5.92 2.66
C CYS A 3 29.18 -4.74 2.89
N TRP A 4 28.34 -4.44 1.91
CA TRP A 4 27.17 -3.61 2.12
C TRP A 4 26.34 -4.33 3.18
N ASN A 5 26.35 -3.81 4.40
CA ASN A 5 25.67 -4.43 5.53
C ASN A 5 24.16 -4.16 5.40
N TRP A 6 23.48 -4.95 4.56
CA TRP A 6 22.03 -4.88 4.40
C TRP A 6 21.40 -5.36 5.71
N LYS A 7 20.92 -4.43 6.54
CA LYS A 7 20.14 -4.74 7.76
C LYS A 7 19.03 -5.75 7.47
N SER A 8 18.75 -6.65 8.41
CA SER A 8 17.72 -7.68 8.24
C SER A 8 16.32 -7.05 8.10
N LYS A 9 15.35 -7.79 7.54
CA LYS A 9 13.96 -7.31 7.39
C LYS A 9 13.36 -6.86 8.72
N GLU A 10 13.64 -7.60 9.80
CA GLU A 10 13.17 -7.28 11.15
C GLU A 10 13.81 -6.00 11.69
N GLU A 11 15.11 -5.81 11.49
CA GLU A 11 15.79 -4.57 11.89
C GLU A 11 15.23 -3.36 11.14
N ARG A 12 14.94 -3.49 9.84
CA ARG A 12 14.33 -2.41 9.05
C ARG A 12 12.94 -2.04 9.57
N LEU A 13 12.13 -3.04 9.90
CA LEU A 13 10.80 -2.83 10.49
C LEU A 13 10.89 -2.18 11.88
N LYS A 14 11.86 -2.57 12.71
CA LYS A 14 12.09 -1.97 14.02
C LYS A 14 12.53 -0.50 13.88
N LEU A 15 13.47 -0.22 12.97
CA LEU A 15 13.90 1.15 12.68
C LEU A 15 12.77 1.99 12.10
N GLY A 16 11.96 1.42 11.22
CA GLY A 16 10.80 2.08 10.64
C GLY A 16 9.71 2.38 11.66
N LYS A 17 9.47 1.47 12.61
CA LYS A 17 8.58 1.69 13.74
C LYS A 17 9.02 2.89 14.58
N THR A 18 10.30 2.92 14.93
CA THR A 18 10.87 4.05 15.68
C THR A 18 10.82 5.33 14.86
N ALA A 19 11.13 5.29 13.56
CA ALA A 19 11.03 6.44 12.67
C ALA A 19 9.61 7.01 12.62
N ALA A 20 8.58 6.15 12.52
CA ALA A 20 7.19 6.56 12.53
C ALA A 20 6.76 7.18 13.86
N CYS A 21 7.20 6.63 15.00
CA CYS A 21 6.95 7.22 16.30
C CYS A 21 7.57 8.63 16.42
N LEU A 22 8.83 8.76 16.05
CA LEU A 22 9.55 10.05 16.10
C LEU A 22 8.94 11.09 15.15
N ARG A 23 8.49 10.66 13.96
CA ARG A 23 7.97 11.56 12.94
C ARG A 23 6.52 11.96 13.20
N ASP A 24 5.65 10.99 13.49
CA ASP A 24 4.21 11.19 13.51
C ASP A 24 3.69 11.50 14.92
N THR A 25 4.26 10.87 15.94
CA THR A 25 3.85 11.09 17.34
C THR A 25 4.57 12.28 17.94
N GLU A 26 5.89 12.36 17.75
CA GLU A 26 6.72 13.42 18.34
C GLU A 26 6.90 14.64 17.41
N GLY A 27 6.45 14.56 16.15
CA GLY A 27 6.49 15.69 15.20
C GLY A 27 7.90 16.11 14.75
N LEU A 28 8.92 15.27 14.95
CA LEU A 28 10.31 15.64 14.68
C LEU A 28 10.59 15.78 13.18
N LYS A 29 11.50 16.68 12.82
CA LYS A 29 12.00 16.83 11.44
C LYS A 29 12.88 15.63 11.07
N TRP A 30 12.93 15.28 9.78
CA TRP A 30 13.73 14.14 9.28
C TRP A 30 15.21 14.17 9.71
N ARG A 31 15.78 15.36 9.87
CA ARG A 31 17.11 15.53 10.43
C ARG A 31 17.25 14.98 11.84
N GLN A 32 16.34 15.36 12.73
CA GLN A 32 16.31 14.90 14.11
C GLN A 32 15.99 13.39 14.20
N VAL A 33 15.12 12.89 13.33
CA VAL A 33 14.81 11.45 13.21
C VAL A 33 16.07 10.67 12.81
N THR A 34 16.82 11.16 11.82
CA THR A 34 18.05 10.52 11.32
C THR A 34 19.15 10.52 12.40
N GLU A 35 19.32 11.63 13.11
CA GLU A 35 20.26 11.76 14.22
C GLU A 35 19.92 10.77 15.35
N ARG A 36 18.64 10.66 15.74
CA ARG A 36 18.21 9.72 16.79
C ARG A 36 18.35 8.26 16.38
N LEU A 37 18.12 7.94 15.11
CA LEU A 37 18.27 6.58 14.58
C LEU A 37 19.73 6.24 14.23
N LYS A 38 20.67 7.19 14.39
CA LYS A 38 22.09 7.05 14.02
C LYS A 38 22.25 6.56 12.58
N LEU A 39 21.47 7.12 11.66
CA LEU A 39 21.47 6.76 10.25
C LEU A 39 22.37 7.72 9.46
N ASN A 40 22.91 7.22 8.35
CA ASN A 40 23.88 7.97 7.55
C ASN A 40 23.24 9.10 6.73
N ASN A 41 21.95 9.01 6.41
CA ASN A 41 21.22 10.06 5.69
C ASN A 41 19.70 9.96 5.92
N HIS A 42 19.00 11.03 5.54
CA HIS A 42 17.55 11.11 5.67
C HIS A 42 16.82 10.10 4.77
N SER A 43 17.36 9.78 3.60
CA SER A 43 16.76 8.84 2.66
C SER A 43 16.61 7.45 3.27
N MET A 44 17.57 7.01 4.09
CA MET A 44 17.46 5.75 4.84
C MET A 44 16.37 5.81 5.91
N ALA A 45 16.26 6.93 6.64
CA ALA A 45 15.22 7.11 7.65
C ALA A 45 13.82 7.09 7.03
N ILE A 46 13.66 7.77 5.89
CA ILE A 46 12.42 7.77 5.09
C ILE A 46 12.12 6.36 4.57
N GLY A 47 13.11 5.67 3.99
CA GLY A 47 12.91 4.31 3.48
C GLY A 47 12.45 3.31 4.54
N TYR A 48 13.01 3.37 5.76
CA TYR A 48 12.52 2.53 6.86
C TYR A 48 11.14 2.93 7.34
N TYR A 49 10.87 4.24 7.46
CA TYR A 49 9.54 4.75 7.79
C TYR A 49 8.48 4.23 6.80
N GLU A 50 8.74 4.35 5.49
CA GLU A 50 7.84 3.87 4.44
C GLU A 50 7.64 2.36 4.51
N THR A 51 8.71 1.59 4.69
CA THR A 51 8.64 0.13 4.85
C THR A 51 7.74 -0.27 6.03
N TYR A 52 7.85 0.44 7.16
CA TYR A 52 7.01 0.18 8.32
C TYR A 52 5.56 0.62 8.13
N LYS A 53 5.33 1.75 7.47
CA LYS A 53 3.98 2.23 7.14
C LYS A 53 3.29 1.29 6.17
N GLU A 54 4.00 0.77 5.16
CA GLU A 54 3.52 -0.25 4.25
C GLU A 54 3.18 -1.53 5.01
N ALA A 55 4.04 -2.01 5.91
CA ALA A 55 3.76 -3.18 6.73
C ALA A 55 2.56 -3.00 7.68
N LEU A 56 2.45 -1.82 8.32
CA LEU A 56 1.29 -1.47 9.13
C LEU A 56 0.02 -1.35 8.29
N MET A 57 0.13 -0.83 7.07
CA MET A 57 -0.98 -0.73 6.16
C MET A 57 -1.43 -2.11 5.70
N ILE A 58 -0.53 -3.02 5.34
CA ILE A 58 -0.84 -4.43 5.07
C ILE A 58 -1.54 -5.08 6.29
N ALA A 59 -1.07 -4.79 7.51
CA ALA A 59 -1.66 -5.31 8.73
C ALA A 59 -3.02 -4.69 9.09
N LYS A 60 -3.22 -3.39 8.80
CA LYS A 60 -4.46 -2.64 9.08
C LYS A 60 -5.53 -2.85 8.00
N ASN A 61 -5.12 -2.96 6.74
CA ASN A 61 -5.99 -3.20 5.59
C ASN A 61 -6.29 -4.67 5.39
N ARG A 62 -6.49 -5.38 6.51
CA ARG A 62 -7.36 -6.55 6.57
C ARG A 62 -8.82 -6.13 6.28
N MET A 63 -9.08 -5.56 5.11
CA MET A 63 -10.17 -6.12 4.31
C MET A 63 -9.76 -7.56 4.06
N GLU A 64 -10.63 -8.51 4.40
CA GLU A 64 -10.38 -9.95 4.31
C GLU A 64 -9.61 -10.23 3.01
N LEU A 65 -8.40 -10.81 3.10
CA LEU A 65 -7.58 -11.20 1.94
C LEU A 65 -8.44 -11.95 0.91
N GLU A 66 -9.44 -12.69 1.40
CA GLU A 66 -10.50 -13.35 0.65
C GLU A 66 -11.28 -12.42 -0.28
N GLN A 67 -11.64 -11.20 0.15
CA GLN A 67 -12.37 -10.23 -0.69
C GLN A 67 -11.50 -9.67 -1.81
N ILE A 68 -10.22 -9.39 -1.53
CA ILE A 68 -9.28 -8.93 -2.55
C ILE A 68 -9.00 -10.07 -3.55
N GLU A 69 -8.85 -11.30 -3.06
CA GLU A 69 -8.69 -12.48 -3.90
C GLU A 69 -9.93 -12.77 -4.74
N GLU A 70 -11.11 -12.67 -4.15
CA GLU A 70 -12.39 -12.85 -4.84
C GLU A 70 -12.58 -11.78 -5.92
N PHE A 71 -12.33 -10.51 -5.61
CA PHE A 71 -12.41 -9.41 -6.58
C PHE A 71 -11.40 -9.58 -7.71
N ALA A 72 -10.13 -9.83 -7.38
CA ALA A 72 -9.06 -10.09 -8.34
C ALA A 72 -9.42 -11.25 -9.29
N LYS A 73 -9.89 -12.36 -8.72
CA LYS A 73 -10.31 -13.54 -9.49
C LYS A 73 -11.52 -13.28 -10.37
N ARG A 74 -12.52 -12.54 -9.86
CA ARG A 74 -13.76 -12.23 -10.58
C ARG A 74 -13.56 -11.33 -11.79
N PHE A 75 -12.59 -10.42 -11.72
CA PHE A 75 -12.32 -9.46 -12.79
C PHE A 75 -11.02 -9.76 -13.56
N GLY A 76 -10.33 -10.86 -13.24
CA GLY A 76 -9.10 -11.28 -13.94
C GLY A 76 -7.94 -10.31 -13.75
N ILE A 77 -7.84 -9.70 -12.57
CA ILE A 77 -6.81 -8.70 -12.21
C ILE A 77 -5.81 -9.36 -11.27
N GLU A 78 -4.53 -9.03 -11.39
CA GLU A 78 -3.54 -9.52 -10.43
C GLU A 78 -3.83 -8.98 -9.02
N ARG A 79 -3.87 -9.87 -8.03
CA ARG A 79 -4.14 -9.53 -6.63
C ARG A 79 -3.25 -8.39 -6.12
N GLY A 80 -1.98 -8.37 -6.54
CA GLY A 80 -1.03 -7.32 -6.18
C GLY A 80 -1.47 -5.93 -6.63
N TYR A 81 -2.03 -5.80 -7.83
CA TYR A 81 -2.50 -4.50 -8.34
C TYR A 81 -3.79 -4.04 -7.66
N VAL A 82 -4.71 -4.95 -7.37
CA VAL A 82 -5.92 -4.62 -6.59
C VAL A 82 -5.53 -4.15 -5.20
N TRP A 83 -4.58 -4.84 -4.55
CA TRP A 83 -4.05 -4.41 -3.26
C TRP A 83 -3.43 -3.01 -3.34
N LEU A 84 -2.52 -2.76 -4.29
CA LEU A 84 -1.90 -1.45 -4.47
C LEU A 84 -2.93 -0.34 -4.68
N PHE A 85 -3.97 -0.60 -5.47
CA PHE A 85 -5.04 0.35 -5.77
C PHE A 85 -5.86 0.70 -4.52
N GLU A 86 -6.40 -0.31 -3.80
CA GLU A 86 -7.18 -0.08 -2.57
C GLU A 86 -6.38 0.62 -1.46
N ASN A 87 -5.05 0.48 -1.50
CA ASN A 87 -4.14 0.99 -0.48
C ASN A 87 -3.60 2.39 -0.81
N GLY A 88 -4.11 3.06 -1.85
CA GLY A 88 -3.69 4.42 -2.24
C GLY A 88 -2.33 4.49 -2.95
N PHE A 89 -1.80 3.35 -3.39
CA PHE A 89 -0.59 3.26 -4.22
C PHE A 89 -0.93 3.16 -5.71
N GLU A 90 -2.02 3.78 -6.14
CA GLU A 90 -2.52 3.76 -7.51
C GLU A 90 -1.44 4.20 -8.52
N HIS A 91 -0.55 5.12 -8.14
CA HIS A 91 0.57 5.57 -8.95
C HIS A 91 1.58 4.46 -9.33
N ARG A 92 1.60 3.33 -8.61
CA ARG A 92 2.44 2.15 -8.90
C ARG A 92 1.73 1.11 -9.77
N VAL A 93 0.45 1.33 -10.06
CA VAL A 93 -0.37 0.42 -10.87
C VAL A 93 -0.34 0.91 -12.32
N PRO A 94 -0.04 0.04 -13.31
CA PRO A 94 -0.15 0.41 -14.72
C PRO A 94 -1.52 1.03 -15.04
N GLU A 95 -1.55 2.05 -15.89
CA GLU A 95 -2.77 2.81 -16.20
C GLU A 95 -3.90 1.90 -16.72
N GLU A 96 -3.58 0.97 -17.62
CA GLU A 96 -4.53 -0.04 -18.12
C GLU A 96 -5.15 -0.90 -17.01
N VAL A 97 -4.41 -1.15 -15.93
CA VAL A 97 -4.89 -1.94 -14.79
C VAL A 97 -5.72 -1.07 -13.85
N ARG A 98 -5.38 0.21 -13.67
CA ARG A 98 -6.20 1.17 -12.92
C ARG A 98 -7.59 1.31 -13.53
N GLU A 99 -7.66 1.57 -14.83
CA GLU A 99 -8.94 1.67 -15.54
C GLU A 99 -9.76 0.38 -15.42
N LYS A 100 -9.11 -0.79 -15.46
CA LYS A 100 -9.79 -2.08 -15.24
C LYS A 100 -10.34 -2.21 -13.83
N ILE A 101 -9.61 -1.78 -12.80
CA ILE A 101 -10.06 -1.83 -11.40
C ILE A 101 -11.23 -0.85 -11.19
N GLU A 102 -11.16 0.37 -11.71
CA GLU A 102 -12.26 1.35 -11.62
C GLU A 102 -13.52 0.86 -12.33
N ASN A 103 -13.38 0.33 -13.55
CA ASN A 103 -14.48 -0.28 -14.29
C ASN A 103 -15.07 -1.49 -13.57
N ALA A 104 -14.23 -2.30 -12.92
CA ALA A 104 -14.67 -3.45 -12.11
C ALA A 104 -15.47 -2.99 -10.88
N LYS A 105 -15.01 -1.95 -10.17
CA LYS A 105 -15.73 -1.34 -9.04
C LYS A 105 -17.07 -0.77 -9.45
N LEU A 106 -17.13 -0.06 -10.59
CA LEU A 106 -18.38 0.46 -11.14
C LEU A 106 -19.35 -0.70 -11.42
N LYS A 107 -18.91 -1.75 -12.12
CA LYS A 107 -19.73 -2.95 -12.39
C LYS A 107 -20.23 -3.63 -11.12
N ASP A 108 -19.42 -3.67 -10.07
CA ASP A 108 -19.79 -4.28 -8.79
C ASP A 108 -20.82 -3.43 -8.02
N ALA A 109 -20.64 -2.11 -8.01
CA ALA A 109 -21.59 -1.16 -7.44
C ALA A 109 -22.97 -1.21 -8.14
N PHE A 110 -23.01 -1.48 -9.45
CA PHE A 110 -24.25 -1.68 -10.19
C PHE A 110 -24.90 -3.07 -9.98
N LYS A 111 -24.15 -4.09 -9.57
CA LYS A 111 -24.69 -5.43 -9.27
C LYS A 111 -25.30 -5.54 -7.86
N GLY A 112 -24.85 -4.73 -6.90
CA GLY A 112 -25.40 -4.68 -5.53
C GLY A 112 -26.79 -4.03 -5.42
N LYS A 113 -27.23 -3.31 -6.45
CA LYS A 113 -28.61 -2.82 -6.59
C LYS A 113 -29.37 -3.75 -7.53
N GLY A 114 -30.06 -4.75 -6.98
CA GLY A 114 -31.07 -5.49 -7.74
C GLY A 114 -32.08 -4.52 -8.35
N GLY A 115 -32.04 -4.37 -9.68
CA GLY A 115 -33.08 -3.68 -10.45
C GLY A 115 -32.63 -2.43 -11.21
N MET A 116 -31.91 -2.60 -12.32
CA MET A 116 -32.23 -1.76 -13.49
C MET A 116 -31.94 -2.53 -14.78
N ASN A 117 -33.03 -3.03 -15.35
CA ASN A 117 -33.13 -3.64 -16.65
C ASN A 117 -32.78 -2.57 -17.71
N TRP A 118 -31.54 -2.57 -18.21
CA TRP A 118 -31.24 -1.89 -19.48
C TRP A 118 -31.55 -2.87 -20.61
N ARG A 119 -32.85 -3.09 -20.81
CA ARG A 119 -33.39 -3.53 -22.08
C ARG A 119 -33.19 -2.38 -23.06
N GLU A 120 -32.56 -2.71 -24.18
CA GLU A 120 -32.62 -2.07 -25.50
C GLU A 120 -33.35 -0.73 -25.56
N LYS A 121 -32.63 0.31 -25.97
CA LYS A 121 -33.22 1.33 -26.85
C LYS A 121 -32.12 2.00 -27.67
N ASN A 122 -32.08 1.53 -28.93
CA ASN A 122 -31.54 2.11 -30.16
C ASN A 122 -30.02 2.29 -30.26
#